data_AF-T0T1N8-F1
#
_entry.id   AF-T0T1N8-F1
#
_cell.length_a   1.000
_cell.length_b   1.000
_cell.length_c   1.000
_cell.angle_alpha   90.00
_cell.angle_beta   90.00
_cell.angle_gamma   90.00
#
_symmetry.space_group_name_H-M   'P 1'
#
loop_
_entity.id
_entity.type
_entity.pdbx_description
1 polymer ?
#
loop_
_entity_poly.entity_id
_entity_poly.type
_entity_poly.pdbx_seq_one_letter_code
_entity_poly.pdbx_strand_id
1 'polypeptide(L)'
;MTVNRPVWNELKNQILSHRFALPKTNAKLGHYEVISVLTDEQGRPKKVKGTGEKTECYLAFSGRNELGKIAREFSIGDLSQKIYTDFSTQHLQLRPYMIGDLINEIHNDKNIEVIKFNPVLYKGDNGTSEYLCEEIIIAPLYDQLTQKQMVTDPEEALALLAINPQDQKRIGLEIVFYSITNKLLPENKEHREEILKNKIEELAFYAPRVPIKRGSGSLFAVLLNLDNIMEETAFIRQYKTFDSYSNIIFVTSDLNIRTGSYETIPYNGDHIDSVFLPIIKWQRGMAGTIY
;
A
#
# COMPACT_ATOMS: atom_id res chain seq x y z
N MET A 1 -21.44 21.08 4.35
CA MET A 1 -20.98 19.81 4.94
C MET A 1 -19.71 19.42 4.22
N THR A 2 -18.56 19.47 4.89
CA THR A 2 -17.28 19.05 4.32
C THR A 2 -17.29 17.54 4.18
N VAL A 3 -17.35 17.04 2.93
CA VAL A 3 -17.17 15.61 2.64
C VAL A 3 -15.82 15.20 3.23
N ASN A 4 -15.84 14.37 4.25
CA ASN A 4 -14.62 13.93 4.92
C ASN A 4 -13.90 12.97 3.97
N ARG A 5 -13.00 13.52 3.13
CA ARG A 5 -12.27 12.74 2.13
C ARG A 5 -11.46 11.64 2.83
N PRO A 6 -11.47 10.39 2.31
CA PRO A 6 -10.72 9.28 2.89
C PRO A 6 -9.21 9.54 2.82
N VAL A 7 -8.46 8.98 3.77
CA VAL A 7 -7.03 9.27 3.98
C VAL A 7 -6.19 9.00 2.72
N TRP A 8 -6.46 7.91 2.01
CA TRP A 8 -5.75 7.58 0.77
C TRP A 8 -5.85 8.67 -0.31
N ASN A 9 -6.97 9.40 -0.36
CA ASN A 9 -7.18 10.48 -1.31
C ASN A 9 -6.31 11.70 -0.97
N GLU A 10 -6.10 11.97 0.31
CA GLU A 10 -5.16 13.00 0.78
C GLU A 10 -3.72 12.58 0.42
N LEU A 11 -3.34 11.36 0.78
CA LEU A 11 -2.02 10.79 0.48
C LEU A 11 -1.70 10.82 -1.02
N LYS A 12 -2.66 10.45 -1.88
CA LYS A 12 -2.51 10.51 -3.33
C LYS A 12 -2.17 11.91 -3.84
N ASN A 13 -2.72 12.96 -3.21
CA ASN A 13 -2.45 14.35 -3.56
C ASN A 13 -1.17 14.91 -2.92
N GLN A 14 -0.55 14.17 -1.99
CA GLN A 14 0.74 14.51 -1.39
C GLN A 14 1.92 13.99 -2.23
N ILE A 15 1.66 13.17 -3.25
CA ILE A 15 2.68 12.74 -4.22
C ILE A 15 2.96 13.89 -5.19
N LEU A 16 4.21 14.34 -5.23
CA LEU A 16 4.67 15.49 -6.01
C LEU A 16 4.29 15.38 -7.49
N SER A 17 4.47 14.21 -8.12
CA SER A 17 4.14 14.00 -9.54
C SER A 17 2.64 13.97 -9.85
N HIS A 18 1.78 13.82 -8.83
CA HIS A 18 0.32 13.91 -9.00
C HIS A 18 -0.15 15.35 -8.90
N ARG A 19 0.51 16.16 -8.07
CA ARG A 19 0.12 17.55 -7.82
C ARG A 19 0.80 18.54 -8.75
N PHE A 20 2.03 18.26 -9.15
CA PHE A 20 2.82 19.06 -10.06
C PHE A 20 3.21 18.20 -11.25
N ALA A 21 3.32 18.80 -12.43
CA ALA A 21 3.76 18.12 -13.65
C ALA A 21 5.28 17.83 -13.62
N LEU A 22 5.73 17.15 -12.57
CA LEU A 22 7.09 16.71 -12.36
C LEU A 22 7.26 15.29 -12.93
N PRO A 23 8.46 14.94 -13.44
CA PRO A 23 8.75 13.58 -13.87
C PRO A 23 8.50 12.59 -12.73
N LYS A 24 7.83 11.47 -13.03
CA LYS A 24 7.68 10.39 -12.05
C LYS A 24 9.05 9.81 -11.71
N THR A 25 9.38 9.75 -10.43
CA THR A 25 10.51 8.98 -9.93
C THR A 25 10.16 7.50 -10.01
N ASN A 26 10.81 6.77 -10.92
CA ASN A 26 10.62 5.32 -11.08
C ASN A 26 11.42 4.50 -10.03
N ALA A 27 11.77 5.11 -8.88
CA ALA A 27 12.51 4.43 -7.84
C ALA A 27 11.60 3.37 -7.20
N LYS A 28 11.75 2.11 -7.62
CA LYS A 28 11.05 0.98 -7.03
C LYS A 28 11.69 0.67 -5.67
N LEU A 29 11.10 1.20 -4.61
CA LEU A 29 11.58 0.96 -3.24
C LEU A 29 11.11 -0.43 -2.78
N GLY A 30 12.01 -1.41 -2.91
CA GLY A 30 11.77 -2.78 -2.47
C GLY A 30 12.10 -3.00 -0.99
N HIS A 31 11.68 -4.14 -0.45
CA HIS A 31 11.88 -4.50 0.95
C HIS A 31 13.35 -4.44 1.43
N TYR A 32 14.31 -4.73 0.54
CA TYR A 32 15.73 -4.78 0.87
C TYR A 32 16.48 -3.47 0.61
N GLU A 33 15.79 -2.42 0.15
CA GLU A 33 16.42 -1.11 -0.06
C GLU A 33 16.74 -0.46 1.28
N VAL A 34 17.87 0.25 1.34
CA VAL A 34 18.30 0.99 2.53
C VAL A 34 17.90 2.46 2.40
N ILE A 35 17.16 2.95 3.38
CA ILE A 35 16.70 4.33 3.48
C ILE A 35 17.16 4.95 4.79
N SER A 36 17.32 6.27 4.83
CA SER A 36 17.57 7.00 6.08
C SER A 36 16.26 7.51 6.64
N VAL A 37 15.95 7.18 7.89
CA VAL A 37 14.67 7.53 8.54
C VAL A 37 14.92 8.57 9.62
N LEU A 38 14.01 9.54 9.74
CA LEU A 38 14.02 10.52 10.82
C LEU A 38 13.74 9.85 12.17
N THR A 39 14.61 10.08 13.14
CA THR A 39 14.49 9.50 14.48
C THR A 39 14.34 10.54 15.59
N ASP A 40 13.84 10.09 16.74
CA ASP A 40 13.91 10.83 18.00
C ASP A 40 15.33 10.78 18.60
N GLU A 41 15.50 11.40 19.78
CA GLU A 41 16.78 11.44 20.51
C GLU A 41 17.26 10.07 20.98
N GLN A 42 16.35 9.09 21.04
CA GLN A 42 16.61 7.71 21.42
C GLN A 42 16.93 6.83 20.20
N GLY A 43 16.93 7.41 18.98
CA GLY A 43 17.24 6.70 17.74
C GLY A 43 16.10 5.80 17.23
N ARG A 44 14.86 6.06 17.66
CA ARG A 44 13.64 5.36 17.17
C ARG A 44 12.96 6.16 16.07
N PRO A 45 12.32 5.52 15.08
CA PRO A 45 11.58 6.20 14.03
C PRO A 45 10.55 7.17 14.62
N LYS A 46 10.58 8.42 14.17
CA LYS A 46 9.73 9.48 14.68
C LYS A 46 8.60 9.79 13.70
N LYS A 47 7.37 9.81 14.20
CA LYS A 47 6.21 10.33 13.47
C LYS A 47 6.21 11.86 13.47
N VAL A 48 5.77 12.42 12.35
CA VAL A 48 5.55 13.85 12.18
C VAL A 48 4.20 14.09 11.52
N LYS A 49 3.70 15.32 11.66
CA LYS A 49 2.43 15.73 11.05
C LYS A 49 2.53 17.17 10.59
N GLY A 50 2.18 17.42 9.33
CA GLY A 50 1.98 18.78 8.83
C GLY A 50 0.74 19.43 9.44
N THR A 51 0.71 20.75 9.54
CA THR A 51 -0.44 21.47 10.11
C THR A 51 -1.72 21.30 9.27
N GLY A 52 -1.58 21.05 7.97
CA GLY A 52 -2.69 20.76 7.06
C GLY A 52 -3.05 19.28 6.91
N GLU A 53 -2.31 18.37 7.56
CA GLU A 53 -2.46 16.93 7.34
C GLU A 53 -3.40 16.29 8.34
N LYS A 54 -4.11 15.22 7.94
CA LYS A 54 -4.94 14.44 8.87
C LYS A 54 -4.15 13.36 9.59
N THR A 55 -3.17 12.77 8.91
CA THR A 55 -2.48 11.56 9.35
C THR A 55 -1.02 11.87 9.69
N GLU A 56 -0.52 11.28 10.77
CA GLU A 56 0.91 11.31 11.08
C GLU A 56 1.68 10.33 10.18
N CYS A 57 2.92 10.66 9.82
CA CYS A 57 3.73 9.83 8.96
C CYS A 57 5.18 9.77 9.42
N TYR A 58 5.90 8.75 8.97
CA TYR A 58 7.35 8.67 9.08
C TYR A 58 8.00 9.33 7.86
N LEU A 59 9.15 9.96 8.07
CA LEU A 59 9.91 10.58 6.98
C LEU A 59 11.15 9.73 6.66
N ALA A 60 11.29 9.37 5.40
CA ALA A 60 12.40 8.61 4.87
C ALA A 60 13.10 9.35 3.74
N PHE A 61 14.40 9.14 3.61
CA PHE A 61 15.26 9.84 2.69
C PHE A 61 16.20 8.87 1.98
N SER A 62 16.39 9.08 0.68
CA SER A 62 17.42 8.41 -0.13
C SER A 62 18.84 8.76 0.32
N GLY A 63 19.03 9.93 0.93
CA GLY A 63 20.32 10.36 1.47
C GLY A 63 20.21 11.63 2.31
N ARG A 64 21.29 12.00 2.98
CA ARG A 64 21.31 13.16 3.91
C ARG A 64 21.01 14.50 3.23
N ASN A 65 21.35 14.63 1.95
CA ASN A 65 21.14 15.87 1.19
C ASN A 65 19.64 16.24 1.08
N GLU A 66 18.76 15.25 1.21
CA GLU A 66 17.31 15.42 1.15
C GLU A 66 16.73 16.09 2.40
N LEU A 67 17.46 16.11 3.51
CA LEU A 67 17.01 16.75 4.75
C LEU A 67 16.76 18.26 4.60
N GLY A 68 17.51 18.91 3.71
CA GLY A 68 17.31 20.34 3.44
C GLY A 68 15.90 20.66 2.93
N LYS A 69 15.22 19.68 2.32
CA LYS A 69 13.86 19.82 1.77
C LYS A 69 12.77 19.90 2.85
N ILE A 70 13.09 19.53 4.09
CA ILE A 70 12.15 19.66 5.23
C ILE A 70 12.60 20.70 6.26
N ALA A 71 13.79 21.28 6.10
CA ALA A 71 14.32 22.29 7.01
C ALA A 71 13.60 23.66 6.90
N ARG A 72 12.92 23.91 5.77
CA ARG A 72 12.10 25.10 5.55
C ARG A 72 10.86 24.76 4.76
N GLU A 73 9.90 25.67 4.83
CA GLU A 73 8.71 25.65 3.99
C GLU A 73 9.03 26.15 2.57
N PHE A 74 8.61 25.38 1.56
CA PHE A 74 8.76 25.70 0.15
C PHE A 74 7.43 26.15 -0.46
N SER A 75 7.48 27.18 -1.30
CA SER A 75 6.36 27.58 -2.16
C SER A 75 6.39 26.81 -3.49
N ILE A 76 5.31 26.93 -4.27
CA ILE A 76 5.25 26.33 -5.62
C ILE A 76 6.36 26.84 -6.54
N GLY A 77 6.73 28.12 -6.42
CA GLY A 77 7.82 28.73 -7.18
C GLY A 77 9.16 28.09 -6.86
N ASP A 78 9.43 27.80 -5.58
CA ASP A 78 10.68 27.18 -5.15
C ASP A 78 10.81 25.73 -5.65
N LEU A 79 9.72 24.96 -5.62
CA LEU A 79 9.67 23.59 -6.13
C LEU A 79 9.96 23.53 -7.63
N SER A 80 9.48 24.52 -8.40
CA SER A 80 9.68 24.60 -9.85
C SER A 80 11.13 24.92 -10.23
N GLN A 81 11.85 25.64 -9.38
CA GLN A 81 13.22 26.08 -9.62
C GLN A 81 14.28 25.09 -9.09
N LYS A 82 13.87 23.99 -8.45
CA LYS A 82 14.77 22.98 -7.85
C LYS A 82 15.84 23.58 -6.92
N ILE A 83 15.49 24.65 -6.20
CA ILE A 83 16.43 25.31 -5.28
C ILE A 83 16.53 24.46 -4.01
N TYR A 84 17.38 23.45 -4.05
CA TYR A 84 17.80 22.68 -2.89
C TYR A 84 19.13 23.25 -2.42
N THR A 85 19.10 24.38 -1.72
CA THR A 85 20.31 24.94 -1.11
C THR A 85 20.80 24.03 0.02
N ASP A 86 22.12 23.97 0.22
CA ASP A 86 22.76 23.27 1.33
C ASP A 86 22.31 23.90 2.66
N PHE A 87 21.26 23.33 3.26
CA PHE A 87 20.78 23.74 4.56
C PHE A 87 21.51 22.96 5.65
N SER A 88 22.00 23.68 6.65
CA SER A 88 22.53 23.07 7.88
C SER A 88 21.39 22.36 8.62
N THR A 89 21.37 21.03 8.55
CA THR A 89 20.39 20.17 9.23
C THR A 89 20.92 19.62 10.55
N GLN A 90 21.84 20.35 11.20
CA GLN A 90 22.68 19.94 12.35
C GLN A 90 21.93 19.36 13.57
N HIS A 91 20.60 19.39 13.59
CA HIS A 91 19.78 18.91 14.70
C HIS A 91 18.84 17.74 14.36
N LEU A 92 18.78 17.29 13.10
CA LEU A 92 17.94 16.15 12.72
C LEU A 92 18.75 14.85 12.79
N GLN A 93 18.27 13.90 13.59
CA GLN A 93 18.88 12.58 13.67
C GLN A 93 18.29 11.66 12.60
N LEU A 94 19.19 11.03 11.84
CA LEU A 94 18.85 10.03 10.84
C LEU A 94 19.47 8.71 11.21
N ARG A 95 18.69 7.64 11.09
CA ARG A 95 19.17 6.26 11.21
C ARG A 95 18.91 5.50 9.92
N PRO A 96 19.90 4.76 9.39
CA PRO A 96 19.67 3.90 8.24
C PRO A 96 18.82 2.69 8.65
N TYR A 97 17.88 2.35 7.78
CA TYR A 97 17.00 1.19 7.90
C TYR A 97 16.92 0.48 6.56
N MET A 98 16.91 -0.84 6.59
CA MET A 98 16.31 -1.61 5.52
C MET A 98 14.79 -1.41 5.58
N ILE A 99 14.12 -1.16 4.46
CA ILE A 99 12.67 -0.86 4.44
C ILE A 99 11.86 -1.94 5.15
N GLY A 100 12.20 -3.21 4.92
CA GLY A 100 11.56 -4.34 5.58
C GLY A 100 11.68 -4.33 7.10
N ASP A 101 12.88 -4.03 7.61
CA ASP A 101 13.14 -3.94 9.04
C ASP A 101 12.41 -2.77 9.67
N LEU A 102 12.34 -1.63 8.97
CA LEU A 102 11.56 -0.48 9.41
C LEU A 102 10.08 -0.85 9.55
N ILE A 103 9.51 -1.53 8.55
CA ILE A 103 8.10 -1.97 8.59
C ILE A 103 7.86 -2.90 9.78
N ASN A 104 8.76 -3.86 10.02
CA ASN A 104 8.71 -4.74 11.19
C ASN A 104 8.94 -4.00 12.52
N GLU A 105 9.45 -2.76 12.51
CA GLU A 105 9.57 -1.94 13.73
C GLU A 105 8.33 -1.08 13.96
N ILE A 106 7.73 -0.54 12.89
CA ILE A 106 6.64 0.45 13.00
C ILE A 106 5.23 -0.13 12.88
N HIS A 107 5.09 -1.34 12.32
CA HIS A 107 3.78 -1.97 12.14
C HIS A 107 3.04 -2.15 13.48
N ASN A 108 1.71 -2.08 13.41
CA ASN A 108 0.85 -2.37 14.54
C ASN A 108 -0.46 -3.01 14.05
N ASP A 109 -1.31 -3.37 15.00
CA ASP A 109 -2.59 -4.05 14.78
C ASP A 109 -3.77 -3.10 14.57
N LYS A 110 -3.56 -1.78 14.67
CA LYS A 110 -4.64 -0.77 14.68
C LYS A 110 -4.70 0.09 13.44
N ASN A 111 -3.56 0.56 12.94
CA ASN A 111 -3.50 1.51 11.84
C ASN A 111 -2.44 1.11 10.82
N ILE A 112 -2.78 1.32 9.54
CA ILE A 112 -1.78 1.36 8.48
C ILE A 112 -0.86 2.54 8.75
N GLU A 113 0.45 2.28 8.67
CA GLU A 113 1.46 3.30 8.86
C GLU A 113 1.98 3.80 7.52
N VAL A 114 2.24 5.11 7.44
CA VAL A 114 2.62 5.80 6.20
C VAL A 114 4.05 6.29 6.32
N ILE A 115 4.87 5.97 5.33
CA ILE A 115 6.22 6.52 5.20
C ILE A 115 6.25 7.39 3.94
N LYS A 116 6.63 8.65 4.10
CA LYS A 116 6.87 9.58 2.98
C LYS A 116 8.33 9.56 2.59
N PHE A 117 8.60 9.18 1.35
CA PHE A 117 9.96 9.08 0.82
C PHE A 117 10.37 10.37 0.11
N ASN A 118 11.58 10.86 0.42
CA ASN A 118 12.12 12.15 -0.03
C ASN A 118 11.10 13.30 0.13
N PRO A 119 10.62 13.56 1.35
CA PRO A 119 9.60 14.57 1.58
C PRO A 119 10.14 15.99 1.39
N VAL A 120 9.25 16.90 1.02
CA VAL A 120 9.43 18.34 0.96
C VAL A 120 8.35 19.00 1.80
N LEU A 121 8.75 19.90 2.71
CA LEU A 121 7.79 20.66 3.49
C LEU A 121 7.24 21.81 2.63
N TYR A 122 6.01 21.67 2.17
CA TYR A 122 5.32 22.62 1.29
C TYR A 122 4.38 23.52 2.09
N LYS A 123 4.36 24.81 1.75
CA LYS A 123 3.38 25.77 2.27
C LYS A 123 2.26 25.97 1.27
N GLY A 124 1.06 25.54 1.63
CA GLY A 124 -0.15 25.78 0.87
C GLY A 124 -0.59 27.25 0.87
N ASP A 125 -1.39 27.61 -0.13
CA ASP A 125 -1.90 28.98 -0.33
C ASP A 125 -2.79 29.46 0.83
N ASN A 126 -3.38 28.51 1.56
CA ASN A 126 -4.17 28.71 2.78
C ASN A 126 -3.30 28.89 4.05
N GLY A 127 -1.97 28.93 3.91
CA GLY A 127 -1.02 29.08 5.02
C GLY A 127 -0.77 27.80 5.83
N THR A 128 -1.35 26.66 5.44
CA THR A 128 -1.05 25.36 6.07
C THR A 128 0.19 24.73 5.44
N SER A 129 0.92 23.96 6.25
CA SER A 129 2.14 23.28 5.81
C SER A 129 1.93 21.77 5.79
N GLU A 130 2.37 21.13 4.73
CA GLU A 130 2.19 19.71 4.47
C GLU A 130 3.48 19.11 3.90
N TYR A 131 3.73 17.84 4.17
CA TYR A 131 4.84 17.10 3.59
C TYR A 131 4.39 16.50 2.27
N LEU A 132 4.84 17.09 1.16
CA LEU A 132 4.74 16.46 -0.15
C LEU A 132 5.91 15.49 -0.32
N CYS A 133 5.78 14.46 -1.15
CA CYS A 133 6.81 13.42 -1.26
C CYS A 133 6.94 12.89 -2.68
N GLU A 134 8.07 12.26 -2.96
CA GLU A 134 8.31 11.62 -4.26
C GLU A 134 7.53 10.30 -4.36
N GLU A 135 7.48 9.53 -3.28
CA GLU A 135 6.70 8.30 -3.19
C GLU A 135 6.20 8.06 -1.76
N ILE A 136 5.14 7.27 -1.66
CA ILE A 136 4.57 6.79 -0.41
C ILE A 136 4.82 5.29 -0.28
N ILE A 137 5.33 4.88 0.88
CA ILE A 137 5.45 3.48 1.25
C ILE A 137 4.41 3.20 2.34
N ILE A 138 3.72 2.07 2.20
CA ILE A 138 2.69 1.61 3.12
C ILE A 138 3.26 0.48 3.98
N ALA A 139 3.23 0.70 5.30
CA ALA A 139 3.46 -0.34 6.29
C ALA A 139 2.09 -0.92 6.69
N PRO A 140 1.78 -2.17 6.27
CA PRO A 140 0.48 -2.77 6.51
C PRO A 140 0.22 -3.04 7.99
N LEU A 141 -1.05 -3.22 8.35
CA LEU A 141 -1.46 -3.75 9.64
C LEU A 141 -0.84 -5.12 9.85
N TYR A 142 -0.58 -5.48 11.10
CA TYR A 142 -0.14 -6.81 11.47
C TYR A 142 -1.10 -7.43 12.45
N ASP A 143 -1.81 -8.45 11.99
CA ASP A 143 -2.71 -9.19 12.83
C ASP A 143 -1.94 -10.16 13.72
N GLN A 144 -2.02 -9.94 15.04
CA GLN A 144 -1.34 -10.78 16.01
C GLN A 144 -1.90 -12.21 16.05
N LEU A 145 -3.19 -12.39 15.76
CA LEU A 145 -3.79 -13.71 15.82
C LEU A 145 -3.24 -14.63 14.72
N THR A 146 -3.10 -14.09 13.51
CA THR A 146 -2.75 -14.89 12.33
C THR A 146 -1.35 -14.65 11.83
N GLN A 147 -0.65 -13.67 12.42
CA GLN A 147 0.72 -13.29 12.11
C GLN A 147 0.85 -12.82 10.65
N LYS A 148 -0.19 -12.19 10.11
CA LYS A 148 -0.31 -11.77 8.70
C LYS A 148 -0.30 -10.25 8.56
N GLN A 149 0.26 -9.79 7.43
CA GLN A 149 0.16 -8.41 7.00
C GLN A 149 -1.15 -8.16 6.25
N MET A 150 -1.84 -7.09 6.61
CA MET A 150 -3.15 -6.77 6.05
C MET A 150 -3.30 -5.28 5.78
N VAL A 151 -4.11 -4.95 4.80
CA VAL A 151 -4.50 -3.58 4.46
C VAL A 151 -5.99 -3.31 4.75
N THR A 152 -6.66 -4.29 5.35
CA THR A 152 -8.01 -4.18 5.93
C THR A 152 -8.02 -4.69 7.36
N ASP A 153 -9.08 -4.34 8.09
CA ASP A 153 -9.29 -4.79 9.46
C ASP A 153 -9.35 -6.34 9.55
N PRO A 154 -8.71 -6.95 10.58
CA PRO A 154 -8.78 -8.39 10.84
C PRO A 154 -10.20 -8.97 10.88
N GLU A 155 -11.17 -8.25 11.46
CA GLU A 155 -12.56 -8.71 11.56
C GLU A 155 -13.23 -8.83 10.18
N GLU A 156 -12.84 -7.99 9.23
CA GLU A 156 -13.32 -8.05 7.85
C GLU A 156 -12.63 -9.18 7.05
N ALA A 157 -11.46 -9.65 7.49
CA ALA A 157 -10.62 -10.61 6.77
C ALA A 157 -10.69 -12.06 7.31
N LEU A 158 -11.51 -12.34 8.33
CA LEU A 158 -11.57 -13.62 9.08
C LEU A 158 -11.61 -14.89 8.20
N ALA A 159 -12.22 -14.85 7.01
CA ALA A 159 -12.30 -16.01 6.11
C ALA A 159 -10.96 -16.39 5.44
N LEU A 160 -10.04 -15.45 5.24
CA LEU A 160 -8.73 -15.67 4.59
C LEU A 160 -7.62 -16.07 5.57
N LEU A 161 -7.91 -15.92 6.86
CA LEU A 161 -6.98 -16.21 7.92
C LEU A 161 -6.66 -17.71 8.06
N ALA A 162 -7.38 -18.57 7.34
CA ALA A 162 -7.20 -20.01 7.27
C ALA A 162 -5.89 -20.50 6.61
N ILE A 163 -5.12 -19.64 5.91
CA ILE A 163 -3.81 -20.05 5.39
C ILE A 163 -2.83 -20.26 6.55
N ASN A 164 -2.33 -21.48 6.73
CA ASN A 164 -1.37 -21.85 7.77
C ASN A 164 -0.05 -21.07 7.58
N PRO A 165 0.43 -20.31 8.59
CA PRO A 165 1.71 -19.59 8.52
C PRO A 165 2.91 -20.46 8.16
N GLN A 166 2.85 -21.77 8.46
CA GLN A 166 3.92 -22.72 8.12
C GLN A 166 4.04 -22.95 6.61
N ASP A 167 2.93 -22.94 5.88
CA ASP A 167 2.93 -23.14 4.42
C ASP A 167 3.54 -21.93 3.70
N GLN A 168 3.29 -20.71 4.19
CA GLN A 168 3.91 -19.49 3.66
C GLN A 168 5.43 -19.50 3.83
N LYS A 169 5.92 -19.88 5.02
CA LYS A 169 7.36 -20.01 5.31
C LYS A 169 8.02 -21.05 4.41
N ARG A 170 7.35 -22.18 4.15
CA ARG A 170 7.87 -23.26 3.29
C ARG A 170 8.05 -22.82 1.84
N ILE A 171 7.16 -21.98 1.33
CA ILE A 171 7.14 -21.56 -0.08
C ILE A 171 7.90 -20.24 -0.28
N GLY A 172 8.27 -19.56 0.81
CA GLY A 172 8.98 -18.28 0.77
C GLY A 172 8.11 -17.13 0.26
N LEU A 173 6.79 -17.22 0.43
CA LEU A 173 5.81 -16.25 -0.08
C LEU A 173 5.29 -15.34 1.03
N GLU A 174 5.06 -14.08 0.70
CA GLU A 174 4.46 -13.09 1.59
C GLU A 174 3.13 -12.66 0.97
N ILE A 175 2.02 -12.95 1.66
CA ILE A 175 0.66 -12.68 1.19
C ILE A 175 0.14 -11.49 1.99
N VAL A 176 -0.24 -10.43 1.27
CA VAL A 176 -0.87 -9.26 1.86
C VAL A 176 -2.36 -9.33 1.54
N PHE A 177 -3.18 -9.41 2.58
CA PHE A 177 -4.61 -9.62 2.43
C PHE A 177 -5.40 -8.31 2.42
N TYR A 178 -6.44 -8.27 1.59
CA TYR A 178 -7.45 -7.21 1.60
C TYR A 178 -8.87 -7.80 1.49
N SER A 179 -9.81 -7.25 2.26
CA SER A 179 -11.22 -7.64 2.22
C SER A 179 -12.12 -6.50 1.71
N ILE A 180 -12.87 -6.74 0.63
CA ILE A 180 -14.04 -5.92 0.26
C ILE A 180 -15.30 -6.68 0.72
N THR A 181 -15.99 -6.14 1.73
CA THR A 181 -17.23 -6.74 2.26
C THR A 181 -18.40 -5.78 2.20
N ASN A 182 -19.58 -6.32 1.86
CA ASN A 182 -20.86 -5.60 1.91
C ASN A 182 -21.45 -5.47 3.33
N LYS A 183 -20.88 -6.16 4.33
CA LYS A 183 -21.48 -6.30 5.67
C LYS A 183 -21.74 -4.97 6.39
N LEU A 184 -21.00 -3.91 6.04
CA LEU A 184 -21.11 -2.56 6.60
C LEU A 184 -21.59 -1.52 5.58
N LEU A 185 -22.08 -1.95 4.41
CA LEU A 185 -22.52 -1.03 3.37
C LEU A 185 -23.99 -0.64 3.52
N PRO A 186 -24.34 0.61 3.18
CA PRO A 186 -25.72 1.07 3.20
C PRO A 186 -26.60 0.27 2.22
N GLU A 187 -27.89 0.18 2.53
CA GLU A 187 -28.91 -0.46 1.68
C GLU A 187 -29.17 0.32 0.38
N ASN A 188 -28.89 1.63 0.38
CA ASN A 188 -29.02 2.46 -0.81
C ASN A 188 -27.96 2.07 -1.85
N LYS A 189 -28.43 1.64 -3.03
CA LYS A 189 -27.59 1.16 -4.14
C LYS A 189 -26.57 2.21 -4.63
N GLU A 190 -26.99 3.45 -4.87
CA GLU A 190 -26.08 4.49 -5.38
C GLU A 190 -24.97 4.80 -4.37
N HIS A 191 -25.34 4.91 -3.09
CA HIS A 191 -24.38 5.18 -2.02
C HIS A 191 -23.43 3.99 -1.78
N ARG A 192 -23.93 2.76 -1.93
CA ARG A 192 -23.14 1.53 -1.89
C ARG A 192 -22.12 1.48 -3.03
N GLU A 193 -22.55 1.76 -4.26
CA GLU A 193 -21.66 1.79 -5.43
C GLU A 193 -20.54 2.83 -5.25
N GLU A 194 -20.85 4.00 -4.70
CA GLU A 194 -19.87 5.03 -4.39
C GLU A 194 -18.85 4.56 -3.33
N ILE A 195 -19.29 3.92 -2.25
CA ILE A 195 -18.40 3.41 -1.20
C ILE A 195 -17.52 2.28 -1.74
N LEU A 196 -18.08 1.35 -2.50
CA LEU A 196 -17.32 0.28 -3.15
C LEU A 196 -16.25 0.86 -4.06
N LYS A 197 -16.62 1.81 -4.94
CA LYS A 197 -15.66 2.50 -5.80
C LYS A 197 -14.53 3.16 -5.00
N ASN A 198 -14.86 3.83 -3.89
CA ASN A 198 -13.85 4.43 -3.03
C ASN A 198 -12.91 3.40 -2.38
N LYS A 199 -13.42 2.26 -1.90
CA LYS A 199 -12.60 1.15 -1.37
C LYS A 199 -11.68 0.55 -2.46
N ILE A 200 -12.17 0.47 -3.69
CA ILE A 200 -11.41 -0.03 -4.84
C ILE A 200 -10.26 0.92 -5.21
N GLU A 201 -10.53 2.23 -5.23
CA GLU A 201 -9.51 3.23 -5.53
C GLU A 201 -8.47 3.32 -4.41
N GLU A 202 -8.89 3.16 -3.14
CA GLU A 202 -7.99 3.00 -2.00
C GLU A 202 -7.04 1.81 -2.18
N LEU A 203 -7.59 0.67 -2.55
CA LEU A 203 -6.86 -0.55 -2.85
C LEU A 203 -5.80 -0.36 -3.93
N ALA A 204 -6.22 0.20 -5.06
CA ALA A 204 -5.34 0.49 -6.18
C ALA A 204 -4.22 1.47 -5.79
N PHE A 205 -4.43 2.27 -4.76
CA PHE A 205 -3.43 3.17 -4.23
C PHE A 205 -2.46 2.47 -3.26
N TYR A 206 -2.95 1.69 -2.28
CA TYR A 206 -2.10 1.07 -1.27
C TYR A 206 -1.32 -0.15 -1.75
N ALA A 207 -1.94 -1.04 -2.53
CA ALA A 207 -1.34 -2.31 -2.93
C ALA A 207 0.08 -2.16 -3.54
N PRO A 208 0.32 -1.31 -4.56
CA PRO A 208 1.65 -1.19 -5.15
C PRO A 208 2.70 -0.54 -4.24
N ARG A 209 2.29 -0.01 -3.07
CA ARG A 209 3.13 0.73 -2.13
C ARG A 209 3.54 -0.09 -0.90
N VAL A 210 3.07 -1.33 -0.78
CA VAL A 210 3.54 -2.27 0.23
C VAL A 210 4.82 -2.92 -0.30
N PRO A 211 5.98 -2.77 0.37
CA PRO A 211 7.25 -3.30 -0.14
C PRO A 211 7.43 -4.76 0.24
N ILE A 212 7.87 -5.57 -0.72
CA ILE A 212 7.80 -7.03 -0.66
C ILE A 212 9.19 -7.63 -0.82
N LYS A 213 9.47 -8.72 -0.09
CA LYS A 213 10.75 -9.43 -0.13
C LYS A 213 11.06 -9.94 -1.54
N ARG A 214 12.27 -9.66 -2.03
CA ARG A 214 12.82 -10.26 -3.26
C ARG A 214 12.90 -11.78 -3.13
N GLY A 215 12.37 -12.50 -4.12
CA GLY A 215 12.25 -13.96 -4.10
C GLY A 215 10.92 -14.45 -3.50
N SER A 216 10.14 -13.55 -2.87
CA SER A 216 8.77 -13.81 -2.48
C SER A 216 7.81 -13.42 -3.59
N GLY A 217 6.83 -14.26 -3.85
CA GLY A 217 5.68 -13.91 -4.67
C GLY A 217 4.71 -13.10 -3.83
N SER A 218 4.38 -11.90 -4.33
CA SER A 218 3.28 -11.11 -3.80
C SER A 218 1.97 -11.63 -4.35
N LEU A 219 1.09 -12.02 -3.43
CA LEU A 219 -0.29 -12.30 -3.75
C LEU A 219 -1.16 -11.29 -3.02
N PHE A 220 -1.79 -10.40 -3.78
CA PHE A 220 -2.87 -9.58 -3.27
C PHE A 220 -4.17 -10.38 -3.41
N ALA A 221 -4.71 -10.80 -2.27
CA ALA A 221 -6.00 -11.47 -2.23
C ALA A 221 -7.08 -10.43 -1.91
N VAL A 222 -8.02 -10.23 -2.84
CA VAL A 222 -9.19 -9.38 -2.66
C VAL A 222 -10.41 -10.27 -2.44
N LEU A 223 -10.97 -10.27 -1.23
CA LEU A 223 -12.28 -10.89 -1.00
C LEU A 223 -13.36 -10.01 -1.61
N LEU A 224 -14.24 -10.63 -2.37
CA LEU A 224 -15.49 -10.03 -2.83
C LEU A 224 -16.62 -10.75 -2.14
N ASN A 225 -17.26 -10.04 -1.23
CA ASN A 225 -18.52 -10.48 -0.65
C ASN A 225 -19.59 -9.46 -1.07
N LEU A 226 -19.96 -9.50 -2.35
CA LEU A 226 -21.01 -8.65 -2.92
C LEU A 226 -22.34 -9.42 -2.97
N ASP A 227 -23.46 -8.69 -2.96
CA ASP A 227 -24.80 -9.28 -2.90
C ASP A 227 -25.16 -10.11 -4.16
N ASN A 228 -24.44 -9.91 -5.27
CA ASN A 228 -24.66 -10.60 -6.53
C ASN A 228 -23.35 -10.90 -7.30
N ILE A 229 -23.21 -12.14 -7.77
CA ILE A 229 -22.14 -12.63 -8.65
C ILE A 229 -21.94 -11.75 -9.89
N MET A 230 -23.00 -11.15 -10.45
CA MET A 230 -22.87 -10.22 -11.58
C MET A 230 -22.03 -8.98 -11.25
N GLU A 231 -22.17 -8.45 -10.03
CA GLU A 231 -21.39 -7.29 -9.56
C GLU A 231 -19.93 -7.68 -9.34
N GLU A 232 -19.68 -8.85 -8.74
CA GLU A 232 -18.31 -9.38 -8.56
C GLU A 232 -17.62 -9.59 -9.91
N THR A 233 -18.35 -10.13 -10.89
CA THR A 233 -17.85 -10.35 -12.25
C THR A 233 -17.52 -9.04 -12.94
N ALA A 234 -18.39 -8.03 -12.82
CA ALA A 234 -18.14 -6.71 -13.38
C ALA A 234 -16.92 -6.05 -12.73
N PHE A 235 -16.76 -6.21 -11.42
CA PHE A 235 -15.63 -5.69 -10.67
C PHE A 235 -14.30 -6.31 -11.12
N ILE A 236 -14.21 -7.64 -11.17
CA ILE A 236 -12.99 -8.36 -11.62
C ILE A 236 -12.58 -7.92 -13.03
N ARG A 237 -13.55 -7.71 -13.92
CA ARG A 237 -13.30 -7.28 -15.31
C ARG A 237 -12.82 -5.83 -15.43
N GLN A 238 -13.30 -4.94 -14.58
CA GLN A 238 -12.87 -3.54 -14.55
C GLN A 238 -11.47 -3.40 -13.95
N TYR A 239 -11.16 -4.23 -12.94
CA TYR A 239 -9.86 -4.29 -12.30
C TYR A 239 -8.89 -5.16 -13.11
N LYS A 240 -8.59 -4.74 -14.36
CA LYS A 240 -7.48 -5.30 -15.13
C LYS A 240 -6.16 -4.90 -14.48
N THR A 241 -5.72 -5.70 -13.50
CA THR A 241 -4.36 -5.79 -12.92
C THR A 241 -3.38 -4.73 -13.43
N PHE A 242 -3.54 -3.50 -12.93
CA PHE A 242 -2.62 -2.39 -13.18
C PHE A 242 -1.47 -2.46 -12.18
N ASP A 243 -0.68 -3.55 -12.20
CA ASP A 243 0.75 -3.45 -11.91
C ASP A 243 1.54 -4.68 -12.35
N SER A 244 2.80 -4.45 -12.73
CA SER A 244 3.80 -5.47 -13.07
C SER A 244 4.45 -6.15 -11.85
N TYR A 245 4.16 -5.68 -10.63
CA TYR A 245 4.85 -6.14 -9.40
C TYR A 245 4.16 -7.24 -8.62
N SER A 246 2.89 -7.51 -8.87
CA SER A 246 2.11 -8.36 -7.97
C SER A 246 0.95 -9.07 -8.67
N ASN A 247 0.76 -10.34 -8.33
CA ASN A 247 -0.39 -11.10 -8.80
C ASN A 247 -1.58 -10.81 -7.90
N ILE A 248 -2.73 -10.59 -8.52
CA ILE A 248 -3.97 -10.29 -7.81
C ILE A 248 -4.94 -11.45 -8.05
N ILE A 249 -5.46 -12.00 -6.96
CA ILE A 249 -6.52 -12.99 -6.98
C ILE A 249 -7.76 -12.44 -6.29
N PHE A 250 -8.91 -12.80 -6.82
CA PHE A 250 -10.21 -12.45 -6.30
C PHE A 250 -10.84 -13.71 -5.74
N VAL A 251 -11.34 -13.65 -4.50
CA VAL A 251 -12.14 -14.73 -3.93
C VAL A 251 -13.58 -14.26 -3.97
N THR A 252 -14.42 -14.94 -4.75
CA THR A 252 -15.85 -14.62 -4.88
C THR A 252 -16.65 -15.14 -3.70
N SER A 253 -17.89 -14.68 -3.55
CA SER A 253 -18.85 -15.20 -2.55
C SER A 253 -19.06 -16.71 -2.64
N ASP A 254 -18.98 -17.29 -3.83
CA ASP A 254 -19.02 -18.75 -4.07
C ASP A 254 -17.73 -19.50 -3.64
N LEU A 255 -16.79 -18.84 -2.96
CA LEU A 255 -15.47 -19.36 -2.59
C LEU A 255 -14.59 -19.77 -3.78
N ASN A 256 -14.95 -19.37 -5.00
CA ASN A 256 -14.11 -19.56 -6.17
C ASN A 256 -12.97 -18.54 -6.18
N ILE A 257 -11.75 -19.02 -6.40
CA ILE A 257 -10.60 -18.16 -6.62
C ILE A 257 -10.54 -17.84 -8.10
N ARG A 258 -10.62 -16.56 -8.44
CA ARG A 258 -10.56 -16.02 -9.78
C ARG A 258 -9.40 -15.07 -9.92
N THR A 259 -9.04 -14.81 -11.16
CA THR A 259 -7.93 -13.96 -11.54
C THR A 259 -8.45 -12.69 -12.22
N GLY A 260 -7.60 -11.69 -12.45
CA GLY A 260 -7.97 -10.49 -13.22
C GLY A 260 -8.42 -10.78 -14.67
N SER A 261 -8.04 -11.94 -15.21
CA SER A 261 -8.51 -12.45 -16.52
C SER A 261 -9.77 -13.31 -16.42
N TYR A 262 -10.36 -13.42 -15.22
CA TYR A 262 -11.55 -14.21 -14.92
C TYR A 262 -11.37 -15.74 -15.04
N GLU A 263 -10.14 -16.23 -15.13
CA GLU A 263 -9.84 -17.66 -15.05
C GLU A 263 -9.98 -18.14 -13.59
N THR A 264 -10.66 -19.28 -13.39
CA THR A 264 -10.84 -19.91 -12.09
C THR A 264 -9.63 -20.78 -11.75
N ILE A 265 -9.08 -20.57 -10.57
CA ILE A 265 -7.98 -21.37 -10.02
C ILE A 265 -8.59 -22.54 -9.23
N PRO A 266 -8.26 -23.81 -9.57
CA PRO A 266 -8.78 -24.95 -8.84
C PRO A 266 -8.15 -25.02 -7.44
N TYR A 267 -8.96 -24.66 -6.43
CA TYR A 267 -8.58 -24.75 -5.03
C TYR A 267 -9.61 -25.59 -4.28
N ASN A 268 -9.14 -26.67 -3.65
CA ASN A 268 -9.97 -27.59 -2.89
C ASN A 268 -9.79 -27.44 -1.36
N GLY A 269 -8.96 -26.50 -0.91
CA GLY A 269 -8.71 -26.29 0.52
C GLY A 269 -7.60 -27.16 1.12
N ASP A 270 -7.12 -28.18 0.41
CA ASP A 270 -6.17 -29.16 0.99
C ASP A 270 -4.73 -28.65 0.99
N HIS A 271 -4.29 -28.04 -0.12
CA HIS A 271 -2.92 -27.56 -0.30
C HIS A 271 -2.87 -26.25 -1.08
N ILE A 272 -2.14 -25.28 -0.54
CA ILE A 272 -1.97 -23.97 -1.17
C ILE A 272 -1.22 -24.03 -2.52
N ASP A 273 -0.46 -25.10 -2.74
CA ASP A 273 0.21 -25.40 -4.01
C ASP A 273 -0.79 -25.46 -5.18
N SER A 274 -2.06 -25.81 -4.93
CA SER A 274 -3.10 -25.81 -5.96
C SER A 274 -3.52 -24.39 -6.39
N VAL A 275 -3.32 -23.37 -5.55
CA VAL A 275 -3.47 -21.96 -5.93
C VAL A 275 -2.22 -21.47 -6.66
N PHE A 276 -1.04 -21.87 -6.20
CA PHE A 276 0.22 -21.30 -6.67
C PHE A 276 0.77 -21.90 -7.96
N LEU A 277 0.63 -23.21 -8.18
CA LEU A 277 1.11 -23.84 -9.40
C LEU A 277 0.47 -23.21 -10.66
N PRO A 278 -0.85 -22.96 -10.68
CA PRO A 278 -1.50 -22.23 -11.78
C PRO A 278 -0.96 -20.81 -11.95
N ILE A 279 -0.78 -20.07 -10.85
CA ILE A 279 -0.24 -18.70 -10.87
C ILE A 279 1.20 -18.67 -11.43
N ILE A 280 2.06 -19.60 -11.02
CA ILE A 280 3.44 -19.73 -11.50
C ILE A 280 3.47 -20.12 -12.99
N LYS A 281 2.63 -21.09 -13.40
CA LYS A 281 2.49 -21.48 -14.82
C LYS A 281 2.02 -20.29 -15.66
N TRP A 282 1.13 -19.47 -15.12
CA TRP A 282 0.67 -18.25 -15.76
C TRP A 282 1.74 -17.18 -15.94
N GLN A 283 2.51 -16.90 -14.89
CA GLN A 283 3.64 -15.96 -14.98
C GLN A 283 4.68 -16.40 -16.01
N ARG A 284 4.80 -17.70 -16.26
CA ARG A 284 5.69 -18.28 -17.27
C ARG A 284 5.08 -18.35 -18.68
N GLY A 285 3.85 -17.88 -18.88
CA GLY A 285 3.14 -17.96 -20.16
C GLY A 285 2.76 -19.39 -20.55
N MET A 286 2.71 -20.32 -19.59
CA MET A 286 2.47 -21.75 -19.81
C MET A 286 1.00 -22.17 -19.59
N ALA A 287 0.06 -21.22 -19.49
CA ALA A 287 -1.37 -21.57 -19.49
C ALA A 287 -1.78 -22.08 -20.86
N GLY A 288 -1.82 -23.41 -20.96
CA GLY A 288 -2.12 -24.14 -22.18
C GLY A 288 -1.56 -25.56 -22.14
N THR A 289 -0.57 -25.84 -21.30
CA THR A 289 -0.03 -27.21 -21.17
C THR A 289 -0.59 -27.87 -19.90
N ILE A 290 -1.82 -28.35 -20.02
CA ILE A 290 -2.37 -29.40 -19.15
C ILE A 290 -2.04 -30.73 -19.84
N TYR A 291 -1.19 -31.52 -19.19
CA TYR A 291 -1.38 -32.97 -19.10
C TYR A 291 -1.54 -33.28 -17.61
#